data_AF-A0A961S2K6-F1
#
_entry.id   AF-A0A961S2K6-F1
#
_cell.length_a   1.000
_cell.length_b   1.000
_cell.length_c   1.000
_cell.angle_alpha   90.00
_cell.angle_beta   90.00
_cell.angle_gamma   90.00
#
_symmetry.space_group_name_H-M   'P 1'
#
loop_
_entity.id
_entity.type
_entity.pdbx_description
1 polymer ?
#
loop_
_entity_poly.entity_id
_entity_poly.type
_entity_poly.pdbx_seq_one_letter_code
_entity_poly.pdbx_strand_id
1 'polypeptide(L)'
;MRWAFDAVTVNPAKAMHLDGYGLAKGCHADFVVLQAKDPIEAIRLKANRLKVVRRGKVIAETPERVSRLHLEGRPQSVNGAAYAPPAGD
;
A
#
# COMPACT_ATOMS: atom_id res chain seq x y z
N MET A 1 9.98 9.60 -6.54
CA MET A 1 9.02 8.47 -6.46
C MET A 1 7.60 8.87 -6.07
N ARG A 2 7.36 9.90 -5.23
CA ARG A 2 6.00 10.35 -4.86
C ARG A 2 5.08 10.58 -6.07
N TRP A 3 5.57 11.26 -7.11
CA TRP A 3 4.83 11.47 -8.36
C TRP A 3 4.33 10.15 -8.98
N ALA A 4 5.16 9.10 -9.04
CA ALA A 4 4.73 7.82 -9.61
C ALA A 4 3.53 7.20 -8.87
N PHE A 5 3.37 7.45 -7.56
CA PHE A 5 2.21 6.98 -6.80
C PHE A 5 0.96 7.81 -7.10
N ASP A 6 1.10 9.13 -7.20
CA ASP A 6 0.01 10.03 -7.58
C ASP A 6 -0.49 9.75 -9.02
N ALA A 7 0.42 9.32 -9.91
CA ALA A 7 0.11 8.96 -11.30
C ALA A 7 -0.90 7.83 -11.44
N VAL A 8 -0.97 6.95 -10.44
CA VAL A 8 -1.88 5.80 -10.40
C VAL A 8 -2.98 5.93 -9.34
N THR A 9 -3.10 7.10 -8.69
CA THR A 9 -4.11 7.37 -7.66
C THR A 9 -4.83 8.69 -7.92
N VAL A 10 -4.26 9.80 -7.47
CA VAL A 10 -4.89 11.12 -7.48
C VAL A 10 -5.09 11.65 -8.90
N ASN A 11 -4.13 11.45 -9.80
CA ASN A 11 -4.22 12.03 -11.14
C ASN A 11 -5.32 11.40 -12.02
N PRO A 12 -5.46 10.06 -12.07
CA PRO A 12 -6.61 9.44 -12.75
C PRO A 12 -7.95 9.86 -12.14
N ALA A 13 -8.05 9.96 -10.80
CA ALA A 13 -9.27 10.39 -10.16
C ALA A 13 -9.68 11.82 -10.55
N LYS A 14 -8.70 12.74 -10.64
CA LYS A 14 -8.91 14.10 -11.15
C LYS A 14 -9.34 14.10 -12.61
N ALA A 15 -8.65 13.33 -13.46
CA ALA A 15 -8.96 13.24 -14.89
C ALA A 15 -10.38 12.69 -15.16
N MET A 16 -10.87 11.80 -14.29
CA MET A 16 -12.21 11.24 -14.34
C MET A 16 -13.28 12.08 -13.62
N HIS A 17 -12.89 13.22 -13.03
CA HIS A 17 -13.78 14.06 -12.22
C HIS A 17 -14.51 13.28 -11.11
N LEU A 18 -13.80 12.41 -10.40
CA LEU A 18 -14.41 11.61 -9.33
C LEU A 18 -14.72 12.45 -8.09
N ASP A 19 -16.00 12.55 -7.75
CA ASP A 19 -16.46 13.16 -6.51
C ASP A 19 -16.16 12.30 -5.29
N GLY A 20 -15.83 12.95 -4.18
CA GLY A 20 -15.60 12.28 -2.90
C GLY A 20 -14.39 11.33 -2.89
N TYR A 21 -13.45 11.44 -3.84
CA TYR A 21 -12.21 10.66 -3.89
C TYR A 21 -11.12 11.26 -2.99
N GLY A 22 -10.38 10.40 -2.29
CA GLY A 22 -9.24 10.78 -1.47
C GLY A 22 -9.40 10.40 0.01
N LEU A 23 -8.35 10.67 0.79
CA LEU A 23 -8.29 10.34 2.22
C LEU A 23 -8.45 11.63 3.07
N ALA A 24 -9.59 12.29 2.93
CA ALA A 24 -9.92 13.50 3.68
C ALA A 24 -11.32 13.41 4.30
N LYS A 25 -11.60 14.21 5.33
CA LYS A 25 -12.95 14.31 5.90
C LYS A 25 -13.93 14.78 4.82
N GLY A 26 -15.10 14.14 4.74
CA GLY A 26 -16.10 14.40 3.71
C GLY A 26 -15.97 13.53 2.46
N CYS A 27 -14.79 12.94 2.19
CA CYS A 27 -14.63 11.93 1.15
C CYS A 27 -15.35 10.64 1.54
N HIS A 28 -15.59 9.78 0.55
CA HIS A 28 -16.07 8.44 0.79
C HIS A 28 -15.04 7.62 1.56
N ALA A 29 -15.51 6.72 2.43
CA ALA A 29 -14.66 5.76 3.14
C ALA A 29 -14.21 4.62 2.18
N ASP A 30 -13.52 5.01 1.12
CA ASP A 30 -13.06 4.19 0.01
C ASP A 30 -11.53 4.25 -0.04
N PHE A 31 -10.86 3.18 0.37
CA PHE A 31 -9.41 3.15 0.43
C PHE A 31 -8.85 1.73 0.37
N VAL A 32 -7.55 1.66 0.19
CA VAL A 32 -6.80 0.41 0.14
C VAL A 32 -5.72 0.42 1.21
N VAL A 33 -5.55 -0.70 1.91
CA VAL A 33 -4.43 -0.90 2.84
C VAL A 33 -3.35 -1.70 2.12
N LEU A 34 -2.17 -1.10 1.95
CA LEU A 34 -1.01 -1.74 1.32
C LEU A 34 0.01 -2.15 2.39
N GLN A 35 0.62 -3.33 2.20
CA GLN A 35 1.70 -3.82 3.05
C GLN A 35 3.02 -3.11 2.72
N ALA A 36 3.13 -1.84 3.09
CA ALA A 36 4.31 -1.00 2.93
C ALA A 36 4.30 0.14 3.96
N LYS A 37 5.48 0.71 4.25
CA LYS A 37 5.60 1.83 5.20
C LYS A 37 5.22 3.18 4.60
N ASP A 38 5.45 3.35 3.30
CA ASP A 38 5.21 4.61 2.61
C ASP A 38 4.94 4.37 1.10
N PRO A 39 4.55 5.41 0.33
CA PRO A 39 4.28 5.28 -1.10
C PRO A 39 5.48 4.85 -1.96
N ILE A 40 6.70 5.16 -1.55
CA ILE A 40 7.92 4.75 -2.27
C ILE A 40 8.09 3.25 -2.12
N GLU A 41 8.00 2.75 -0.87
CA GLU A 41 8.06 1.34 -0.56
C GLU A 41 6.90 0.55 -1.17
N ALA A 42 5.71 1.15 -1.25
CA ALA A 42 4.55 0.54 -1.91
C ALA A 42 4.83 0.21 -3.38
N ILE A 43 5.53 1.09 -4.09
CA ILE A 43 5.94 0.86 -5.48
C ILE A 43 7.11 -0.14 -5.52
N ARG A 44 8.18 0.11 -4.75
CA ARG A 44 9.40 -0.72 -4.74
C ARG A 44 9.09 -2.19 -4.48
N LEU A 45 8.25 -2.47 -3.49
CA LEU A 45 7.89 -3.81 -3.07
C LEU A 45 6.76 -4.43 -3.90
N LYS A 46 6.11 -3.66 -4.78
CA LYS A 46 4.81 -4.03 -5.38
C LYS A 46 3.86 -4.53 -4.28
N ALA A 47 3.66 -3.66 -3.29
CA ALA A 47 3.14 -4.04 -1.98
C ALA A 47 1.83 -4.82 -2.07
N ASN A 48 1.72 -5.84 -1.22
CA ASN A 48 0.53 -6.67 -1.18
C ASN A 48 -0.68 -5.85 -0.72
N ARG A 49 -1.83 -6.11 -1.34
CA ARG A 49 -3.07 -5.41 -1.01
C ARG A 49 -3.78 -6.13 0.12
N LEU A 50 -3.55 -5.70 1.36
CA LEU A 50 -4.10 -6.36 2.53
C LEU A 50 -5.63 -6.25 2.60
N LYS A 51 -6.16 -5.06 2.28
CA LYS A 51 -7.61 -4.79 2.32
C LYS A 51 -8.02 -3.81 1.23
N VAL A 52 -9.22 -4.04 0.69
CA VAL A 52 -9.96 -3.07 -0.10
C VAL A 52 -11.21 -2.68 0.67
N VAL A 53 -11.35 -1.39 0.97
CA VAL A 53 -12.50 -0.84 1.68
C VAL A 53 -13.30 0.01 0.71
N ARG A 54 -14.60 -0.23 0.63
CA ARG A 54 -15.56 0.54 -0.16
C ARG A 54 -16.75 0.86 0.75
N ARG A 55 -17.03 2.14 0.91
CA ARG A 55 -18.11 2.71 1.73
C ARG A 55 -18.07 2.20 3.16
N GLY A 56 -16.87 2.18 3.73
CA GLY A 56 -16.62 1.73 5.09
C GLY A 56 -16.72 0.22 5.31
N LYS A 57 -16.91 -0.57 4.24
CA LYS A 57 -16.98 -2.04 4.30
C LYS A 57 -15.76 -2.65 3.63
N VAL A 58 -15.16 -3.66 4.26
CA VAL A 58 -14.13 -4.48 3.62
C VAL A 58 -14.81 -5.33 2.55
N ILE A 59 -14.39 -5.17 1.29
CA ILE A 59 -14.95 -5.90 0.14
C ILE A 59 -13.98 -6.93 -0.44
N ALA A 60 -12.71 -6.86 -0.09
CA ALA A 60 -11.70 -7.86 -0.41
C ALA A 60 -10.55 -7.78 0.60
N GLU A 61 -9.93 -8.91 0.86
CA GLU A 61 -8.75 -9.02 1.72
C GLU A 61 -7.76 -10.05 1.16
N THR A 62 -6.50 -9.93 1.57
CA THR A 62 -5.44 -10.87 1.24
C THR A 62 -4.51 -10.97 2.45
N PRO A 63 -4.05 -12.17 2.84
CA PRO A 63 -3.12 -12.32 3.96
C PRO A 63 -1.82 -11.57 3.71
N GLU A 64 -1.11 -11.24 4.78
CA GLU A 64 0.23 -10.64 4.66
C GLU A 64 1.17 -11.55 3.87
N ARG A 65 1.99 -10.93 3.02
CA ARG A 65 3.06 -11.62 2.31
C ARG A 65 4.30 -11.67 3.19
N VAL A 66 4.68 -12.88 3.60
CA VAL A 66 5.89 -13.15 4.39
C VAL A 66 6.72 -14.20 3.65
N SER A 67 8.01 -13.92 3.47
CA SER A 67 8.94 -14.87 2.87
C SER A 67 9.44 -15.83 3.94
N ARG A 68 9.37 -17.14 3.68
CA ARG A 68 10.03 -18.16 4.51
C ARG A 68 11.46 -18.36 4.01
N LEU A 69 12.41 -18.41 4.93
CA LEU A 69 13.82 -18.65 4.64
C LEU A 69 14.20 -20.06 5.07
N HIS A 70 14.93 -20.76 4.19
CA HIS A 70 15.53 -22.06 4.45
C HIS A 70 17.05 -21.91 4.46
N LEU A 71 17.55 -21.03 5.34
CA LEU A 71 18.96 -20.66 5.44
C LEU A 71 19.43 -20.87 6.89
N GLU A 72 20.48 -21.65 7.06
CA GLU A 72 21.07 -21.90 8.38
C GLU A 72 21.58 -20.60 9.02
N GLY A 73 21.37 -20.44 10.33
CA GLY A 73 21.79 -19.25 11.09
C GLY A 73 21.01 -17.96 10.78
N ARG A 74 19.93 -18.00 9.99
CA ARG A 74 19.08 -16.85 9.67
C ARG A 74 17.67 -16.99 10.25
N PRO A 75 16.91 -15.88 10.40
CA PRO A 75 15.51 -15.96 10.81
C PRO A 75 14.69 -16.84 9.86
N GLN A 76 13.72 -17.59 10.38
CA GLN A 76 12.89 -18.50 9.57
C GLN A 76 11.96 -17.76 8.60
N SER A 77 11.69 -16.48 8.84
CA SER A 77 10.83 -15.67 7.98
C SER A 77 11.21 -14.20 7.99
N VAL A 78 10.92 -13.51 6.89
CA VAL A 78 11.11 -12.06 6.75
C VAL A 78 9.85 -11.44 6.17
N ASN A 79 9.35 -10.39 6.82
CA ASN A 79 8.34 -9.50 6.25
C ASN A 79 9.07 -8.37 5.51
N GLY A 80 9.00 -8.37 4.18
CA GLY A 80 9.68 -7.38 3.35
C GLY A 80 9.27 -5.93 3.66
N ALA A 81 8.05 -5.71 4.14
CA ALA A 81 7.57 -4.37 4.51
C ALA A 81 8.11 -3.89 5.88
N ALA A 82 8.64 -4.79 6.71
CA ALA A 82 9.29 -4.40 7.96
C ALA A 82 10.66 -3.75 7.70
N TYR A 83 11.29 -4.09 6.58
CA TYR A 83 12.57 -3.55 6.15
C TYR A 83 12.37 -2.39 5.16
N ALA A 84 12.40 -1.17 5.67
CA ALA A 84 12.56 0.03 4.85
C ALA A 84 13.96 0.59 5.13
N PRO A 85 14.76 0.94 4.10
CA PRO A 85 15.97 1.71 4.31
C PRO A 85 15.65 2.98 5.11
N PRO A 86 16.55 3.46 6.00
CA PRO A 86 16.37 4.77 6.59
C PRO A 86 16.16 5.79 5.48
N ALA A 87 15.20 6.71 5.66
CA ALA A 87 15.02 7.80 4.71
C ALA A 87 16.35 8.54 4.59
N GLY A 88 16.91 8.57 3.39
CA GLY A 88 18.05 9.43 3.09
C GLY A 88 17.61 10.88 3.22
N ASP A 89 18.49 11.73 3.75
CA ASP A 89 18.32 13.18 3.87
C ASP A 89 17.98 13.84 2.52
#